data_AF-A0AA43EEK2-F1
#
_entry.id   AF-A0AA43EEK2-F1
#
_cell.length_a   1.000
_cell.length_b   1.000
_cell.length_c   1.000
_cell.angle_alpha   90.00
_cell.angle_beta   90.00
_cell.angle_gamma   90.00
#
_symmetry.space_group_name_H-M   'P 1'
#
loop_
_entity.id
_entity.type
_entity.pdbx_description
1 polymer ?
#
loop_
_entity_poly.entity_id
_entity_poly.type
_entity_poly.pdbx_seq_one_letter_code
_entity_poly.pdbx_strand_id
1 'polypeptide(L)'
;MKTAIIILSDPKSGSEEALGRVFNALALASECKQKGDDVAVVFNGAGTRWPAELTKLSHPANGLYNSVRDVVQGASCGCAEVFGATEGVKACGVPVVKDHALAGTAGLLSLRRYVAEGWNTIVF
;
A
#
# COMPACT_ATOMS: atom_id res chain seq x y z
N MET A 1 16.03 11.00 0.35
CA MET A 1 14.83 11.67 0.89
C MET A 1 13.97 10.64 1.62
N LYS A 2 12.95 11.07 2.38
CA LYS A 2 11.93 10.18 2.96
C LYS A 2 10.61 10.30 2.21
N THR A 3 10.11 9.23 1.62
CA THR A 3 8.86 9.25 0.82
C THR A 3 7.91 8.14 1.25
N ALA A 4 6.70 8.52 1.68
CA ALA A 4 5.65 7.59 2.04
C ALA A 4 4.59 7.59 0.92
N ILE A 5 4.45 6.46 0.24
CA ILE A 5 3.55 6.25 -0.88
C ILE A 5 2.30 5.54 -0.35
N ILE A 6 1.17 6.22 -0.40
CA ILE A 6 -0.10 5.76 0.17
C ILE A 6 -1.00 5.35 -0.99
N ILE A 7 -1.36 4.08 -1.06
CA ILE A 7 -2.19 3.53 -2.13
C ILE A 7 -3.63 3.38 -1.60
N LEU A 8 -4.54 4.15 -2.17
CA LEU A 8 -5.98 4.16 -1.88
C LEU A 8 -6.84 3.63 -3.03
N SER A 9 -6.30 3.56 -4.25
CA SER A 9 -7.05 3.13 -5.44
C SER A 9 -7.64 1.72 -5.26
N ASP A 10 -8.85 1.48 -5.79
CA ASP A 10 -9.55 0.22 -5.63
C ASP A 10 -9.38 -0.69 -6.86
N PRO A 11 -8.73 -1.86 -6.77
CA PRO A 11 -8.68 -2.79 -7.90
C PRO A 11 -10.07 -3.33 -8.29
N LYS A 12 -11.05 -3.30 -7.38
CA LYS A 12 -12.39 -3.82 -7.64
C LYS A 12 -13.17 -2.99 -8.67
N SER A 13 -12.77 -1.74 -8.93
CA SER A 13 -13.38 -0.94 -10.00
C SER A 13 -13.15 -1.53 -11.39
N GLY A 14 -12.05 -2.30 -11.56
CA GLY A 14 -11.61 -2.78 -12.87
C GLY A 14 -11.21 -1.67 -13.86
N SER A 15 -11.04 -0.43 -13.39
CA SER A 15 -10.74 0.71 -14.25
C SER A 15 -9.25 0.82 -14.57
N GLU A 16 -8.93 1.29 -15.79
CA GLU A 16 -7.56 1.63 -16.18
C GLU A 16 -6.96 2.71 -15.25
N GLU A 17 -7.81 3.61 -14.73
CA GLU A 17 -7.41 4.64 -13.77
C GLU A 17 -6.90 4.04 -12.45
N ALA A 18 -7.59 3.03 -11.90
CA ALA A 18 -7.16 2.38 -10.66
C ALA A 18 -5.84 1.63 -10.86
N LEU A 19 -5.69 0.95 -11.99
CA LEU A 19 -4.44 0.29 -12.39
C LEU A 19 -3.31 1.31 -12.59
N GLY A 20 -3.59 2.42 -13.29
CA GLY A 20 -2.62 3.49 -13.53
C GLY A 20 -2.11 4.10 -12.24
N ARG A 21 -2.99 4.34 -11.27
CA ARG A 21 -2.64 4.83 -9.92
C ARG A 21 -1.66 3.90 -9.20
N VAL A 22 -2.01 2.62 -9.06
CA VAL A 22 -1.13 1.67 -8.37
C VAL A 22 0.17 1.45 -9.14
N PHE A 23 0.13 1.42 -10.47
CA PHE A 23 1.33 1.27 -11.29
C PHE A 23 2.31 2.43 -11.07
N ASN A 24 1.84 3.67 -11.09
CA ASN A 24 2.69 4.84 -10.86
C ASN A 24 3.19 4.90 -9.40
N ALA A 25 2.39 4.47 -8.42
CA ALA A 25 2.84 4.34 -7.04
C ALA A 25 4.04 3.38 -6.91
N LEU A 26 3.95 2.20 -7.54
CA LEU A 26 5.03 1.21 -7.51
C LEU A 26 6.24 1.65 -8.34
N ALA A 27 6.02 2.35 -9.45
CA ALA A 27 7.09 2.92 -10.27
C ALA A 27 7.89 3.97 -9.48
N LEU A 28 7.21 4.87 -8.77
CA LEU A 28 7.85 5.85 -7.89
C LEU A 28 8.61 5.15 -6.75
N ALA A 29 8.03 4.11 -6.15
CA ALA A 29 8.72 3.33 -5.13
C ALA A 29 10.04 2.73 -5.67
N SER A 30 9.99 2.16 -6.87
CA SER A 30 11.17 1.61 -7.56
C SER A 30 12.22 2.67 -7.85
N GLU A 31 11.82 3.85 -8.32
CA GLU A 31 12.72 4.97 -8.56
C GLU A 31 13.41 5.44 -7.26
N CYS A 32 12.64 5.69 -6.19
CA CYS A 32 13.17 6.06 -4.87
C CYS A 32 14.21 5.05 -4.39
N LYS A 33 13.92 3.74 -4.50
CA LYS A 33 14.89 2.69 -4.15
C LYS A 33 16.18 2.79 -4.95
N GLN A 34 16.08 2.95 -6.28
CA GLN A 34 17.25 3.06 -7.16
C GLN A 34 18.11 4.29 -6.86
N LYS A 35 17.51 5.35 -6.30
CA LYS A 35 18.21 6.57 -5.86
C LYS A 35 18.72 6.51 -4.42
N GLY A 36 18.46 5.42 -3.69
CA GLY A 36 18.88 5.27 -2.29
C GLY A 36 18.05 6.09 -1.30
N ASP A 37 16.82 6.45 -1.67
CA ASP A 37 15.88 7.09 -0.77
C ASP A 37 15.30 6.11 0.27
N ASP A 38 14.87 6.65 1.41
CA ASP A 38 14.07 5.93 2.37
C ASP A 38 12.60 6.00 1.92
N VAL A 39 12.05 4.86 1.52
CA VAL A 39 10.72 4.77 0.92
C VAL A 39 9.85 3.76 1.65
N ALA A 40 8.59 4.13 1.84
CA ALA A 40 7.58 3.29 2.46
C ALA A 40 6.37 3.20 1.55
N VAL A 41 5.95 1.99 1.19
CA VAL A 41 4.67 1.74 0.52
C VAL A 41 3.66 1.25 1.54
N VAL A 42 2.49 1.89 1.61
CA VAL A 42 1.39 1.46 2.48
C VAL A 42 0.08 1.35 1.71
N PHE A 43 -0.70 0.34 2.08
CA PHE A 43 -2.03 0.12 1.53
C PHE A 43 -3.10 0.57 2.53
N ASN A 44 -3.92 1.53 2.12
CA ASN A 44 -5.01 2.08 2.91
C ASN A 44 -6.32 2.05 2.11
N GLY A 45 -7.45 2.25 2.78
CA GLY A 45 -8.76 2.25 2.14
C GLY A 45 -8.99 0.97 1.31
N ALA A 46 -9.56 1.13 0.12
CA ALA A 46 -9.79 0.03 -0.81
C ALA A 46 -8.48 -0.52 -1.43
N GLY A 47 -7.40 0.25 -1.40
CA GLY A 47 -6.07 -0.18 -1.83
C GLY A 47 -5.52 -1.37 -1.07
N THR A 48 -6.07 -1.67 0.11
CA THR A 48 -5.78 -2.92 0.86
C THR A 48 -6.05 -4.20 0.07
N ARG A 49 -6.82 -4.15 -1.02
CA ARG A 49 -7.04 -5.30 -1.92
C ARG A 49 -5.90 -5.55 -2.91
N TRP A 50 -5.07 -4.56 -3.20
CA TRP A 50 -4.00 -4.69 -4.21
C TRP A 50 -2.99 -5.81 -3.94
N PRO A 51 -2.54 -6.09 -2.69
CA PRO A 51 -1.60 -7.18 -2.45
C PRO A 51 -2.02 -8.52 -3.07
N ALA A 52 -3.31 -8.87 -2.97
CA ALA A 52 -3.85 -10.12 -3.52
C ALA A 52 -3.86 -10.13 -5.05
N GLU A 53 -4.11 -8.99 -5.69
CA GLU A 53 -4.10 -8.85 -7.16
C GLU A 53 -2.66 -8.82 -7.70
N LEU A 54 -1.81 -7.98 -7.13
CA LEU A 54 -0.42 -7.78 -7.57
C LEU A 54 0.44 -9.02 -7.39
N THR A 55 0.11 -9.91 -6.44
CA THR A 55 0.84 -11.17 -6.23
C THR A 55 0.53 -12.23 -7.30
N LYS A 56 -0.56 -12.09 -8.08
CA LYS A 56 -0.90 -13.04 -9.15
C LYS A 56 0.16 -12.95 -10.25
N LEU A 57 0.73 -14.10 -10.65
CA LEU A 57 1.74 -14.16 -11.73
C LEU A 57 1.24 -13.61 -13.07
N SER A 58 -0.08 -13.68 -13.31
CA SER A 58 -0.72 -13.15 -14.52
C SER A 58 -0.97 -11.64 -14.48
N HIS A 59 -0.79 -10.98 -13.32
CA HIS A 59 -1.04 -9.55 -13.21
C HIS A 59 0.10 -8.75 -13.87
N PRO A 60 -0.17 -7.78 -14.75
CA PRO A 60 0.87 -7.07 -15.49
C PRO A 60 1.88 -6.34 -14.60
N ALA A 61 1.44 -5.87 -13.43
CA ALA A 61 2.29 -5.21 -12.44
C ALA A 61 3.00 -6.17 -11.45
N ASN A 62 2.88 -7.50 -11.60
CA ASN A 62 3.46 -8.47 -10.66
C ASN A 62 4.98 -8.31 -10.49
N GLY A 63 5.71 -8.22 -11.60
CA GLY A 63 7.16 -8.03 -11.57
C GLY A 63 7.57 -6.73 -10.87
N LEU A 64 6.86 -5.64 -11.14
CA LEU A 64 7.11 -4.34 -10.51
C LEU A 64 6.75 -4.34 -9.02
N TYR A 65 5.65 -4.97 -8.62
CA TYR A 65 5.31 -5.11 -7.21
C TYR A 65 6.38 -5.92 -6.45
N ASN A 66 6.86 -7.03 -7.03
CA ASN A 66 7.90 -7.84 -6.42
C ASN A 66 9.23 -7.07 -6.26
N SER A 67 9.57 -6.15 -7.16
CA SER A 67 10.80 -5.36 -7.05
C SER A 67 10.79 -4.31 -5.94
N VAL A 68 9.62 -4.00 -5.37
CA VAL A 68 9.44 -3.03 -4.28
C VAL A 68 8.81 -3.64 -3.02
N ARG A 69 8.64 -4.96 -2.97
CA ARG A 69 7.90 -5.62 -1.88
C ARG A 69 8.57 -5.49 -0.52
N ASP A 70 9.90 -5.40 -0.50
CA ASP A 70 10.75 -5.16 0.67
C ASP A 70 10.52 -3.78 1.33
N VAL A 71 9.99 -2.80 0.59
CA VAL A 71 9.68 -1.47 1.14
C VAL A 71 8.19 -1.30 1.50
N VAL A 72 7.38 -2.36 1.36
CA VAL A 72 5.99 -2.37 1.81
C VAL A 72 5.95 -2.43 3.33
N GLN A 73 5.47 -1.36 3.95
CA GLN A 73 5.39 -1.24 5.42
C GLN A 73 4.09 -1.82 5.99
N GLY A 74 3.10 -2.09 5.13
CA GLY A 74 1.90 -2.84 5.52
C GLY A 74 0.60 -2.29 4.95
N ALA A 75 -0.50 -2.91 5.39
CA ALA A 75 -1.86 -2.53 5.10
C ALA A 75 -2.60 -2.15 6.38
N SER A 76 -3.45 -1.11 6.31
CA SER A 76 -4.27 -0.69 7.45
C SER A 76 -5.29 -1.75 7.85
N CYS A 77 -5.25 -2.21 9.11
CA CYS A 77 -6.10 -3.29 9.63
C CYS A 77 -7.59 -2.99 9.45
N GLY A 78 -8.06 -1.87 10.00
CA GLY A 78 -9.46 -1.47 9.90
C GLY A 78 -9.91 -1.23 8.46
N CYS A 79 -9.02 -0.76 7.57
CA CYS A 79 -9.35 -0.67 6.16
C CYS A 79 -9.49 -2.05 5.52
N ALA A 80 -8.57 -2.98 5.79
CA ALA A 80 -8.64 -4.34 5.26
C ALA A 80 -9.90 -5.07 5.73
N GLU A 81 -10.37 -4.81 6.95
CA GLU A 81 -11.66 -5.32 7.44
C GLU A 81 -12.83 -4.72 6.66
N VAL A 82 -12.94 -3.38 6.62
CA VAL A 82 -14.04 -2.66 5.96
C VAL A 82 -14.13 -3.04 4.47
N PHE A 83 -13.00 -3.21 3.80
CA PHE A 83 -12.93 -3.52 2.37
C PHE A 83 -12.84 -5.02 2.06
N GLY A 84 -12.89 -5.90 3.07
CA GLY A 84 -12.89 -7.35 2.88
C GLY A 84 -11.58 -7.91 2.30
N ALA A 85 -10.45 -7.26 2.61
CA ALA A 85 -9.13 -7.61 2.11
C ALA A 85 -8.25 -8.38 3.13
N THR A 86 -8.71 -8.51 4.38
CA THR A 86 -7.91 -9.06 5.50
C THR A 86 -7.19 -10.36 5.17
N GLU A 87 -7.90 -11.36 4.64
CA GLU A 87 -7.28 -12.66 4.32
C GLU A 87 -6.32 -12.57 3.13
N GLY A 88 -6.62 -11.73 2.13
CA GLY A 88 -5.71 -11.48 1.00
C GLY A 88 -4.40 -10.83 1.45
N VAL A 89 -4.47 -9.82 2.33
CA VAL A 89 -3.29 -9.16 2.91
C VAL A 89 -2.42 -10.17 3.65
N LYS A 90 -3.01 -10.99 4.53
CA LYS A 90 -2.30 -12.02 5.30
C LYS A 90 -1.66 -13.08 4.40
N ALA A 91 -2.41 -13.60 3.42
CA ALA A 91 -1.91 -14.62 2.49
C ALA A 91 -0.73 -14.11 1.66
N CYS A 92 -0.69 -12.80 1.39
CA CYS A 92 0.43 -12.14 0.71
C CYS A 92 1.58 -11.77 1.66
N GLY A 93 1.54 -12.13 2.95
CA GLY A 93 2.59 -11.80 3.92
C GLY A 93 2.80 -10.30 4.12
N VAL A 94 1.80 -9.48 3.79
CA VAL A 94 1.86 -8.02 4.01
C VAL A 94 1.52 -7.75 5.48
N PRO A 95 2.32 -6.96 6.22
CA PRO A 95 2.02 -6.63 7.62
C PRO A 95 0.65 -5.98 7.76
N VAL A 96 -0.15 -6.46 8.72
CA VAL A 96 -1.43 -5.84 9.09
C VAL A 96 -1.16 -4.84 10.21
N VAL A 97 -1.33 -3.55 9.94
CA VAL A 97 -0.91 -2.46 10.83
C VAL A 97 -2.12 -1.80 11.50
N LYS A 98 -2.02 -1.59 12.81
CA LYS A 98 -3.06 -1.02 13.69
C LYS A 98 -2.48 -0.09 14.75
N ASP A 99 -1.46 0.67 14.39
CA ASP A 99 -0.71 1.60 15.26
C ASP A 99 -1.46 2.92 15.56
N HIS A 100 -2.65 3.11 14.98
CA HIS A 100 -3.59 4.15 15.35
C HIS A 100 -4.92 3.55 15.83
N ALA A 101 -5.20 3.67 17.13
CA ALA A 101 -6.51 3.33 17.67
C ALA A 101 -7.56 4.36 17.20
N LEU A 102 -8.64 3.87 16.60
CA LEU A 102 -9.82 4.66 16.23
C LEU A 102 -11.07 3.94 16.73
N ALA A 103 -11.91 4.65 17.49
CA ALA A 103 -13.12 4.09 18.08
C ALA A 103 -14.03 3.48 17.00
N GLY A 104 -14.58 2.28 17.27
CA GLY A 104 -15.42 1.56 16.33
C GLY A 104 -14.66 0.78 15.24
N THR A 105 -13.34 0.63 15.35
CA THR A 105 -12.52 -0.16 14.40
C THR A 105 -11.54 -1.06 15.15
N ALA A 106 -10.93 -2.04 14.47
CA ALA A 106 -9.81 -2.82 15.01
C ALA A 106 -8.47 -2.04 15.08
N GLY A 107 -8.49 -0.74 14.75
CA GLY A 107 -7.30 0.12 14.60
C GLY A 107 -6.87 0.27 13.14
N LEU A 108 -6.21 1.37 12.83
CA LEU A 108 -5.75 1.73 11.48
C LEU A 108 -4.23 1.89 11.45
N LEU A 109 -3.69 1.92 10.23
CA LEU A 109 -2.35 2.43 9.99
C LEU A 109 -2.34 3.95 10.14
N SER A 110 -1.43 4.47 10.97
CA SER A 110 -1.23 5.89 11.23
C SER A 110 -0.55 6.57 10.05
N LEU A 111 -1.31 7.24 9.18
CA LEU A 111 -0.73 8.09 8.14
C LEU A 111 -0.05 9.33 8.73
N ARG A 112 -0.54 9.82 9.87
CA ARG A 112 0.04 10.97 10.59
C ARG A 112 1.49 10.72 10.99
N ARG A 113 1.89 9.48 11.29
CA ARG A 113 3.29 9.18 11.70
C ARG A 113 4.29 9.63 10.64
N TYR A 114 3.98 9.39 9.36
CA TYR A 114 4.82 9.81 8.25
C TYR A 114 4.98 11.33 8.19
N VAL A 115 3.89 12.07 8.35
CA VAL A 115 3.93 13.53 8.41
C VAL A 115 4.75 14.02 9.62
N ALA A 116 4.51 13.44 10.80
CA ALA A 116 5.20 13.82 12.03
C ALA A 116 6.70 13.52 12.01
N GLU A 117 7.12 12.48 11.29
CA GLU A 117 8.51 12.07 11.09
C GLU A 117 9.18 12.76 9.88
N GLY A 118 8.52 13.72 9.24
CA GLY A 118 9.09 14.51 8.15
C GLY A 118 9.16 13.79 6.80
N TRP A 119 8.34 12.78 6.57
CA TRP A 119 8.22 12.12 5.27
C TRP A 119 7.41 12.97 4.30
N ASN A 120 7.81 12.97 3.03
CA ASN A 120 6.96 13.45 1.95
C ASN A 120 5.89 12.39 1.66
N THR A 121 4.62 12.69 1.93
CA THR A 121 3.51 11.78 1.67
C THR A 121 2.91 12.01 0.29
N ILE A 122 2.84 10.97 -0.53
CA ILE A 122 2.26 11.02 -1.87
C ILE A 122 1.14 9.98 -1.95
N VAL A 123 -0.03 10.39 -2.43
CA VAL A 123 -1.23 9.57 -2.45
C VAL A 123 -1.57 9.17 -3.88
N PHE A 124 -1.80 7.88 -4.08
CA PHE A 124 -2.24 7.28 -5.33
C PHE A 124 -3.55 6.52 -5.14
#